data_AF-A0A9D8MUB0-F1
#
_entry.id   AF-A0A9D8MUB0-F1
#
_cell.length_a   1.000
_cell.length_b   1.000
_cell.length_c   1.000
_cell.angle_alpha   90.00
_cell.angle_beta   90.00
_cell.angle_gamma   90.00
#
_symmetry.space_group_name_H-M   'P 1'
#
loop_
_entity.id
_entity.type
_entity.pdbx_description
1 polymer ?
#
loop_
_entity_poly.entity_id
_entity_poly.type
_entity_poly.pdbx_seq_one_letter_code
_entity_poly.pdbx_strand_id
1 'polypeptide(L)'
;GRAIRFIFEDEEGVARAKEILAKLMESDVDSMQNNYYMVSPETAKAFVSQGLAIPRKVTAVSGEKTTIALIDSAPHLDGINYSDVLLAPVDFTGEYTKSYNLSSGPTHVDSMLGSSLFWLQNSGYDALDFNYLPLIAIGSEGYGDAFSVAEAVNYANAAGVDVINISLSGDGYSPYLNDAIQGALANGRTIAAAAGNEPTGQTTYPAGYKGVVGVTALERGQIAPYANYGNFVDAATAGTGLFYFDDSWYLTTGTSVSTIYFSTLVAAEMAATGKSAAEAQSSVLKKFGYKP
;
A
#
# COMPACT_ATOMS: atom_id res chain seq x y z
N GLY A 1 17.49 3.20 -16.47
CA GLY A 1 17.41 4.60 -16.97
C GLY A 1 16.73 5.46 -15.92
N ARG A 2 16.64 6.77 -16.14
CA ARG A 2 15.87 7.68 -15.28
C ARG A 2 14.54 7.98 -15.97
N ALA A 3 13.43 7.82 -15.27
CA ALA A 3 12.14 8.27 -15.77
C ALA A 3 11.95 9.76 -15.45
N ILE A 4 11.24 10.48 -16.33
CA ILE A 4 10.95 11.90 -16.19
C ILE A 4 9.45 12.08 -16.46
N ARG A 5 8.74 12.70 -15.52
CA ARG A 5 7.33 13.08 -15.68
C ARG A 5 7.23 14.49 -16.24
N PHE A 6 6.46 14.66 -17.32
CA PHE A 6 6.07 15.95 -17.86
C PHE A 6 4.58 16.19 -17.56
N ILE A 7 4.23 17.43 -17.21
CA ILE A 7 2.86 17.85 -16.90
C ILE A 7 2.48 18.95 -17.90
N PHE A 8 1.27 18.88 -18.44
CA PHE A 8 0.76 19.81 -19.47
C PHE A 8 -0.59 20.36 -19.03
N GLU A 9 -0.91 21.58 -19.47
CA GLU A 9 -2.18 22.26 -19.14
C GLU A 9 -3.39 21.66 -19.87
N ASP A 10 -3.18 21.08 -21.07
CA ASP A 10 -4.23 20.52 -21.91
C ASP A 10 -3.75 19.32 -22.76
N GLU A 11 -4.71 18.65 -23.41
CA GLU A 11 -4.44 17.50 -24.28
C GLU A 11 -3.64 17.87 -25.55
N GLU A 12 -3.75 19.11 -26.04
CA GLU A 12 -3.01 19.57 -27.22
C GLU A 12 -1.51 19.65 -26.90
N GLY A 13 -1.17 20.16 -25.72
CA GLY A 13 0.18 20.16 -25.17
C GLY A 13 0.76 18.74 -25.05
N VAL A 14 -0.04 17.78 -24.56
CA VAL A 14 0.35 16.37 -24.49
C VAL A 14 0.63 15.81 -25.90
N ALA A 15 -0.26 16.04 -26.85
CA ALA A 15 -0.11 15.55 -28.23
C ALA A 15 1.16 16.10 -28.88
N ARG A 16 1.39 17.41 -28.75
CA ARG A 16 2.58 18.09 -29.28
C ARG A 16 3.87 17.56 -28.65
N ALA A 17 3.88 17.33 -27.34
CA ALA A 17 5.04 16.78 -26.66
C ALA A 17 5.38 15.36 -27.13
N LYS A 18 4.35 14.51 -27.32
CA LYS A 18 4.53 13.16 -27.87
C LYS A 18 5.14 13.19 -29.26
N GLU A 19 4.70 14.10 -30.13
CA GLU A 19 5.29 14.25 -31.47
C GLU A 19 6.77 14.67 -31.43
N ILE A 20 7.14 15.55 -30.51
CA ILE A 20 8.54 15.99 -30.35
C ILE A 20 9.40 14.85 -29.81
N LEU A 21 8.96 14.20 -28.73
CA LEU A 21 9.70 13.13 -28.08
C LEU A 21 9.78 11.86 -28.95
N ALA A 22 8.78 11.60 -29.78
CA ALA A 22 8.82 10.51 -30.76
C ALA A 22 10.02 10.64 -31.71
N LYS A 23 10.48 11.86 -32.00
CA LYS A 23 11.67 12.11 -32.86
C LYS A 23 12.99 11.84 -32.15
N LEU A 24 12.97 11.65 -30.82
CA LEU A 24 14.14 11.34 -29.98
C LEU A 24 14.18 9.86 -29.56
N MET A 25 13.15 9.08 -29.91
CA MET A 25 13.15 7.63 -29.75
C MET A 25 14.34 7.03 -30.53
N GLU A 26 14.90 5.94 -30.01
CA GLU A 26 16.08 5.22 -30.58
C GLU A 26 17.46 5.85 -30.33
N SER A 27 17.54 7.04 -29.73
CA SER A 27 18.82 7.65 -29.32
C SER A 27 18.90 7.89 -27.81
N ASP A 28 17.97 8.68 -27.26
CA ASP A 28 18.01 9.13 -25.86
C ASP A 28 16.74 8.76 -25.07
N VAL A 29 15.66 8.33 -25.75
CA VAL A 29 14.38 7.96 -25.13
C VAL A 29 14.04 6.50 -25.42
N ASP A 30 13.90 5.71 -24.35
CA ASP A 30 13.62 4.27 -24.41
C ASP A 30 12.12 3.97 -24.59
N SER A 31 11.24 4.66 -23.86
CA SER A 31 9.79 4.56 -24.04
C SER A 31 9.05 5.82 -23.61
N MET A 32 7.84 5.99 -24.13
CA MET A 32 6.87 7.02 -23.71
C MET A 32 5.55 6.35 -23.33
N GLN A 33 4.97 6.75 -22.21
CA GLN A 33 3.79 6.11 -21.64
C GLN A 33 2.82 7.15 -21.10
N ASN A 34 1.52 6.83 -21.14
CA ASN A 34 0.53 7.60 -20.39
C ASN A 34 0.64 7.26 -18.90
N ASN A 35 0.33 8.24 -18.06
CA ASN A 35 0.19 8.02 -16.64
C ASN A 35 -1.23 7.52 -16.33
N TYR A 36 -1.35 6.66 -15.32
CA TYR A 36 -2.64 6.09 -14.91
C TYR A 36 -2.92 6.47 -13.47
N TYR A 37 -4.17 6.83 -13.20
CA TYR A 37 -4.63 7.20 -11.87
C TYR A 37 -4.86 5.97 -11.00
N MET A 38 -4.56 6.12 -9.72
CA MET A 38 -4.87 5.18 -8.66
C MET A 38 -5.67 5.91 -7.58
N VAL A 39 -6.68 5.25 -7.04
CA VAL A 39 -7.59 5.86 -6.08
C VAL A 39 -7.40 5.20 -4.72
N SER A 40 -7.34 6.02 -3.68
CA SER A 40 -7.49 5.57 -2.30
C SER A 40 -8.97 5.63 -1.90
N PRO A 41 -9.57 4.55 -1.39
CA PRO A 41 -10.96 4.57 -0.95
C PRO A 41 -11.18 5.44 0.30
N GLU A 42 -12.21 6.29 0.29
CA GLU A 42 -12.71 6.96 1.50
C GLU A 42 -13.76 6.09 2.21
N THR A 43 -13.43 5.52 3.37
CA THR A 43 -14.42 4.69 4.09
C THR A 43 -14.23 4.59 5.61
N ALA A 44 -13.33 5.36 6.22
CA ALA A 44 -13.24 5.38 7.68
C ALA A 44 -14.46 6.09 8.27
N LYS A 45 -15.25 5.36 9.07
CA LYS A 45 -16.43 5.90 9.75
C LYS A 45 -16.20 5.87 11.25
N ALA A 46 -16.35 7.03 11.89
CA ALA A 46 -16.36 7.11 13.34
C ALA A 46 -17.50 6.23 13.89
N PHE A 47 -17.21 5.51 14.97
CA PHE A 47 -18.17 4.66 15.64
C PHE A 47 -18.03 4.76 17.16
N VAL A 48 -19.15 4.82 17.86
CA VAL A 48 -19.18 4.87 19.33
C VAL A 48 -18.98 3.47 19.87
N SER A 49 -17.77 3.14 20.31
CA SER A 49 -17.51 1.88 21.00
C SER A 49 -17.98 1.95 22.46
N GLN A 50 -18.79 0.99 22.91
CA GLN A 50 -18.96 0.71 24.33
C GLN A 50 -18.03 -0.45 24.70
N GLY A 51 -16.90 -0.14 25.37
CA GLY A 51 -16.03 -1.16 25.97
C GLY A 51 -14.76 -1.55 25.19
N LEU A 52 -14.43 -0.88 24.07
CA LEU A 52 -13.08 -1.01 23.49
C LEU A 52 -12.10 -0.14 24.28
N ALA A 53 -11.06 -0.77 24.83
CA ALA A 53 -9.97 -0.05 25.47
C ALA A 53 -9.11 0.66 24.43
N ILE A 54 -8.67 1.89 24.71
CA ILE A 54 -7.73 2.65 23.86
C ILE A 54 -6.52 1.76 23.54
N PRO A 55 -6.03 1.72 22.28
CA PRO A 55 -4.85 0.95 21.92
C PRO A 55 -3.67 1.28 22.82
N ARG A 56 -2.92 0.25 23.21
CA ARG A 56 -1.71 0.43 24.02
C ARG A 56 -0.61 1.07 23.17
N LYS A 57 0.45 1.60 23.79
CA LYS A 57 1.67 1.94 23.05
C LYS A 57 2.28 0.65 22.49
N VAL A 58 2.52 0.59 21.18
CA VAL A 58 3.30 -0.47 20.55
C VAL A 58 4.78 -0.10 20.65
N THR A 59 5.59 -1.01 21.16
CA THR A 59 7.04 -0.81 21.25
C THR A 59 7.75 -1.62 20.17
N ALA A 60 8.93 -1.19 19.78
CA ALA A 60 9.76 -1.99 18.89
C ALA A 60 10.86 -2.71 19.68
N VAL A 61 11.18 -3.94 19.29
CA VAL A 61 12.30 -4.68 19.87
C VAL A 61 13.63 -4.05 19.46
N SER A 62 14.72 -4.36 20.16
CA SER A 62 16.06 -3.91 19.78
C SER A 62 16.66 -4.81 18.69
N GLY A 63 17.34 -4.24 17.70
CA GLY A 63 18.06 -5.01 16.68
C GLY A 63 17.77 -4.54 15.25
N GLU A 64 18.27 -5.31 14.29
CA GLU A 64 17.85 -5.22 12.89
C GLU A 64 16.40 -5.69 12.77
N LYS A 65 15.58 -4.94 12.05
CA LYS A 65 14.13 -5.15 11.98
C LYS A 65 13.70 -5.29 10.53
N THR A 66 12.73 -6.17 10.30
CA THR A 66 12.04 -6.22 9.01
C THR A 66 11.35 -4.87 8.75
N THR A 67 11.28 -4.41 7.50
CA THR A 67 10.54 -3.19 7.17
C THR A 67 9.38 -3.47 6.23
N ILE A 68 8.23 -2.86 6.53
CA ILE A 68 7.06 -2.82 5.66
C ILE A 68 6.98 -1.41 5.06
N ALA A 69 7.20 -1.26 3.76
CA ALA A 69 6.88 -0.02 3.06
C ALA A 69 5.37 0.07 2.83
N LEU A 70 4.77 1.20 3.23
CA LEU A 70 3.37 1.51 3.03
C LEU A 70 3.25 2.56 1.92
N ILE A 71 2.99 2.12 0.68
CA ILE A 71 2.74 3.03 -0.44
C ILE A 71 1.28 3.48 -0.39
N ASP A 72 1.05 4.72 0.06
CA ASP A 72 -0.27 5.24 0.43
C ASP A 72 -0.30 6.78 0.44
N SER A 73 -1.28 7.36 1.14
CA SER A 73 -1.44 8.77 1.49
C SER A 73 -0.50 9.21 2.61
N ALA A 74 -0.47 10.52 2.86
CA ALA A 74 0.31 11.10 3.95
C ALA A 74 -0.26 10.72 5.33
N PRO A 75 0.57 10.32 6.30
CA PRO A 75 0.09 9.97 7.64
C PRO A 75 -0.23 11.22 8.48
N HIS A 76 -1.38 11.21 9.18
CA HIS A 76 -1.75 12.25 10.15
C HIS A 76 -1.36 11.85 11.58
N LEU A 77 -1.63 10.58 11.95
CA LEU A 77 -1.21 9.94 13.21
C LEU A 77 -1.69 10.61 14.50
N ASP A 78 -2.83 11.31 14.46
CA ASP A 78 -3.32 12.01 15.64
C ASP A 78 -3.87 11.06 16.72
N GLY A 79 -3.67 11.42 17.99
CA GLY A 79 -4.13 10.67 19.15
C GLY A 79 -3.35 9.39 19.48
N ILE A 80 -2.41 8.93 18.63
CA ILE A 80 -1.61 7.71 18.90
C ILE A 80 -0.13 7.89 18.58
N ASN A 81 0.71 7.62 19.57
CA ASN A 81 2.15 7.65 19.39
C ASN A 81 2.69 6.35 18.78
N TYR A 82 2.96 6.37 17.48
CA TYR A 82 3.58 5.27 16.71
C TYR A 82 5.09 5.39 16.52
N SER A 83 5.76 6.36 17.17
CA SER A 83 7.17 6.69 16.89
C SER A 83 8.18 5.56 17.11
N ASP A 84 7.86 4.55 17.91
CA ASP A 84 8.76 3.42 18.14
C ASP A 84 8.82 2.46 16.94
N VAL A 85 7.76 2.41 16.12
CA VAL A 85 7.58 1.43 15.01
C VAL A 85 7.38 2.09 13.65
N LEU A 86 7.33 3.43 13.59
CA LEU A 86 7.11 4.18 12.36
C LEU A 86 8.38 4.96 11.98
N LEU A 87 8.90 4.68 10.79
CA LEU A 87 10.02 5.43 10.21
C LEU A 87 9.55 6.75 9.60
N ALA A 88 10.50 7.66 9.35
CA ALA A 88 10.21 8.95 8.75
C ALA A 88 9.55 8.78 7.36
N PRO A 89 8.40 9.44 7.10
CA PRO A 89 7.74 9.39 5.80
C PRO A 89 8.60 9.96 4.68
N VAL A 90 8.44 9.43 3.47
CA VAL A 90 9.09 9.93 2.24
C VAL A 90 8.02 10.25 1.20
N ASP A 91 8.12 11.42 0.58
CA ASP A 91 7.11 11.91 -0.36
C ASP A 91 7.53 11.81 -1.83
N PHE A 92 6.63 11.28 -2.65
CA PHE A 92 6.75 11.14 -4.11
C PHE A 92 5.71 11.95 -4.87
N THR A 93 4.77 12.59 -4.18
CA THR A 93 3.77 13.47 -4.78
C THR A 93 4.36 14.84 -5.12
N GLY A 94 5.30 15.32 -4.28
CA GLY A 94 5.82 16.69 -4.33
C GLY A 94 4.93 17.69 -3.58
N GLU A 95 3.86 17.21 -2.94
CA GLU A 95 2.89 18.02 -2.18
C GLU A 95 3.17 17.99 -0.67
N TYR A 96 4.10 17.15 -0.19
CA TYR A 96 4.46 17.02 1.23
C TYR A 96 5.35 18.14 1.71
N THR A 97 4.73 19.31 1.86
CA THR A 97 5.19 20.34 2.78
C THR A 97 4.60 20.10 4.17
N LYS A 98 5.22 20.65 5.22
CA LYS A 98 4.79 20.59 6.64
C LYS A 98 3.34 21.06 6.92
N SER A 99 2.62 21.43 5.88
CA SER A 99 1.25 21.94 5.86
C SER A 99 0.47 21.21 4.76
N TYR A 100 0.53 19.88 4.72
CA TYR A 100 -0.64 19.17 4.22
C TYR A 100 -1.81 19.68 5.07
N ASN A 101 -2.76 20.37 4.45
CA ASN A 101 -4.09 20.58 5.01
C ASN A 101 -4.75 19.19 5.00
N LEU A 102 -4.23 18.27 5.83
CA LEU A 102 -4.85 17.00 6.08
C LEU A 102 -6.28 17.33 6.50
N SER A 103 -7.24 16.60 5.95
CA SER A 103 -8.63 16.72 6.39
C SER A 103 -8.68 16.61 7.92
N SER A 104 -9.72 17.15 8.54
CA SER A 104 -9.88 17.05 10.00
C SER A 104 -10.10 15.60 10.50
N GLY A 105 -9.97 14.60 9.63
CA GLY A 105 -10.16 13.19 9.94
C GLY A 105 -8.91 12.36 9.62
N PRO A 106 -8.99 11.04 9.87
CA PRO A 106 -7.89 10.14 9.55
C PRO A 106 -7.70 10.03 8.04
N THR A 107 -6.45 9.91 7.62
CA THR A 107 -6.13 9.57 6.24
C THR A 107 -6.26 8.06 6.00
N HIS A 108 -6.14 7.65 4.75
CA HIS A 108 -6.21 6.24 4.41
C HIS A 108 -5.04 5.44 5.03
N VAL A 109 -3.83 6.02 5.08
CA VAL A 109 -2.69 5.34 5.71
C VAL A 109 -2.86 5.24 7.23
N ASP A 110 -3.51 6.22 7.89
CA ASP A 110 -3.84 6.11 9.32
C ASP A 110 -4.75 4.90 9.56
N SER A 111 -5.72 4.70 8.66
CA SER A 111 -6.64 3.55 8.72
C SER A 111 -5.89 2.22 8.55
N MET A 112 -4.93 2.15 7.62
CA MET A 112 -4.13 0.94 7.38
C MET A 112 -3.19 0.61 8.55
N LEU A 113 -2.39 1.61 8.97
CA LEU A 113 -1.44 1.46 10.06
C LEU A 113 -2.17 1.15 11.37
N GLY A 114 -3.18 1.95 11.70
CA GLY A 114 -3.95 1.80 12.93
C GLY A 114 -4.68 0.45 13.00
N SER A 115 -5.29 0.00 11.90
CA SER A 115 -5.97 -1.30 11.86
C SER A 115 -4.99 -2.45 12.04
N SER A 116 -3.84 -2.39 11.37
CA SER A 116 -2.80 -3.40 11.47
C SER A 116 -2.24 -3.52 12.89
N LEU A 117 -1.89 -2.39 13.50
CA LEU A 117 -1.35 -2.35 14.85
C LEU A 117 -2.37 -2.80 15.90
N PHE A 118 -3.63 -2.37 15.78
CA PHE A 118 -4.68 -2.83 16.69
C PHE A 118 -4.94 -4.34 16.54
N TRP A 119 -4.94 -4.87 15.32
CA TRP A 119 -5.06 -6.30 15.07
C TRP A 119 -3.90 -7.11 15.69
N LEU A 120 -2.67 -6.64 15.55
CA LEU A 120 -1.48 -7.24 16.18
C LEU A 120 -1.58 -7.26 17.71
N GLN A 121 -1.97 -6.16 18.33
CA GLN A 121 -2.13 -6.07 19.78
C GLN A 121 -3.15 -7.07 20.32
N ASN A 122 -4.29 -7.22 19.65
CA ASN A 122 -5.32 -8.19 20.03
C ASN A 122 -4.90 -9.64 19.73
N SER A 123 -3.89 -9.82 18.89
CA SER A 123 -3.26 -11.12 18.59
C SER A 123 -2.10 -11.44 19.54
N GLY A 124 -1.83 -10.59 20.55
CA GLY A 124 -0.81 -10.82 21.57
C GLY A 124 0.58 -10.24 21.27
N TYR A 125 0.72 -9.41 20.22
CA TYR A 125 1.97 -8.75 19.89
C TYR A 125 2.08 -7.41 20.62
N ASP A 126 2.81 -7.41 21.74
CA ASP A 126 3.06 -6.21 22.56
C ASP A 126 4.33 -5.44 22.14
N ALA A 127 5.26 -6.15 21.48
CA ALA A 127 6.46 -5.57 20.88
C ALA A 127 6.63 -6.11 19.45
N LEU A 128 7.00 -5.23 18.52
CA LEU A 128 7.18 -5.57 17.11
C LEU A 128 8.66 -5.63 16.74
N ASP A 129 8.99 -6.63 15.93
CA ASP A 129 10.30 -6.81 15.31
C ASP A 129 10.31 -6.36 13.84
N PHE A 130 9.43 -5.42 13.54
CA PHE A 130 9.36 -4.77 12.25
C PHE A 130 8.91 -3.32 12.39
N ASN A 131 9.30 -2.50 11.42
CA ASN A 131 8.86 -1.12 11.32
C ASN A 131 7.97 -0.91 10.08
N TYR A 132 7.20 0.18 10.11
CA TYR A 132 6.48 0.69 8.96
C TYR A 132 7.22 1.90 8.38
N LEU A 133 7.33 1.96 7.06
CA LEU A 133 7.90 3.07 6.31
C LEU A 133 6.84 3.67 5.39
N PRO A 134 6.23 4.82 5.75
CA PRO A 134 5.27 5.49 4.90
C PRO A 134 5.95 6.07 3.65
N LEU A 135 5.48 5.67 2.47
CA LEU A 135 5.89 6.19 1.18
C LEU A 135 4.67 6.85 0.52
N ILE A 136 4.69 8.17 0.46
CA ILE A 136 3.52 8.98 0.09
C ILE A 136 3.46 9.07 -1.43
N ALA A 137 2.45 8.42 -2.01
CA ALA A 137 2.19 8.39 -3.45
C ALA A 137 0.75 8.83 -3.81
N ILE A 138 -0.08 9.11 -2.80
CA ILE A 138 -1.42 9.69 -2.94
C ILE A 138 -1.42 11.13 -2.43
N GLY A 139 -1.84 12.06 -3.28
CA GLY A 139 -1.97 13.49 -2.97
C GLY A 139 -3.17 13.81 -2.08
N SER A 140 -3.35 15.10 -1.74
CA SER A 140 -4.41 15.52 -0.80
C SER A 140 -5.83 15.30 -1.30
N GLU A 141 -6.01 15.12 -2.61
CA GLU A 141 -7.31 14.89 -3.25
C GLU A 141 -7.72 13.40 -3.28
N GLY A 142 -6.94 12.51 -2.66
CA GLY A 142 -7.23 11.06 -2.62
C GLY A 142 -6.83 10.30 -3.89
N TYR A 143 -6.20 10.98 -4.84
CA TYR A 143 -5.67 10.42 -6.07
C TYR A 143 -4.15 10.36 -6.04
N GLY A 144 -3.61 9.32 -6.66
CA GLY A 144 -2.20 9.23 -6.99
C GLY A 144 -2.03 8.70 -8.40
N ASP A 145 -0.78 8.51 -8.79
CA ASP A 145 -0.46 8.11 -10.15
C ASP A 145 0.59 6.99 -10.21
N ALA A 146 0.57 6.24 -11.30
CA ALA A 146 1.46 5.10 -11.49
C ALA A 146 2.94 5.50 -11.44
N PHE A 147 3.27 6.74 -11.82
CA PHE A 147 4.64 7.28 -11.73
C PHE A 147 5.11 7.40 -10.28
N SER A 148 4.33 8.03 -9.40
CA SER A 148 4.68 8.25 -7.99
C SER A 148 4.72 6.93 -7.23
N VAL A 149 3.81 6.00 -7.55
CA VAL A 149 3.84 4.63 -7.01
C VAL A 149 5.10 3.88 -7.47
N ALA A 150 5.50 4.01 -8.74
CA ALA A 150 6.72 3.38 -9.24
C ALA A 150 7.99 3.94 -8.58
N GLU A 151 8.07 5.26 -8.37
CA GLU A 151 9.18 5.88 -7.65
C GLU A 151 9.23 5.41 -6.18
N ALA A 152 8.08 5.28 -5.52
CA ALA A 152 7.99 4.73 -4.18
C ALA A 152 8.44 3.26 -4.12
N VAL A 153 8.06 2.42 -5.09
CA VAL A 153 8.55 1.02 -5.20
C VAL A 153 10.07 0.98 -5.39
N ASN A 154 10.61 1.81 -6.29
CA ASN A 154 12.05 1.91 -6.52
C ASN A 154 12.80 2.35 -5.26
N TYR A 155 12.27 3.32 -4.53
CA TYR A 155 12.82 3.77 -3.25
C TYR A 155 12.81 2.65 -2.21
N ALA A 156 11.67 1.96 -2.02
CA ALA A 156 11.58 0.85 -1.08
C ALA A 156 12.60 -0.25 -1.39
N ASN A 157 12.73 -0.61 -2.67
CA ASN A 157 13.69 -1.61 -3.13
C ASN A 157 15.14 -1.19 -2.85
N ALA A 158 15.50 0.05 -3.19
CA ALA A 158 16.83 0.61 -2.94
C ALA A 158 17.15 0.74 -1.44
N ALA A 159 16.13 1.04 -0.63
CA ALA A 159 16.24 1.14 0.83
C ALA A 159 16.33 -0.22 1.53
N GLY A 160 16.26 -1.33 0.80
CA GLY A 160 16.39 -2.64 1.40
C GLY A 160 15.13 -3.17 2.07
N VAL A 161 13.95 -2.60 1.79
CA VAL A 161 12.69 -3.01 2.41
C VAL A 161 12.29 -4.43 2.00
N ASP A 162 11.86 -5.25 2.94
CA ASP A 162 11.50 -6.66 2.70
C ASP A 162 10.09 -6.83 2.10
N VAL A 163 9.12 -6.08 2.64
CA VAL A 163 7.70 -6.18 2.30
C VAL A 163 7.19 -4.83 1.81
N ILE A 164 6.62 -4.79 0.61
CA ILE A 164 6.02 -3.60 0.02
C ILE A 164 4.50 -3.81 -0.02
N ASN A 165 3.79 -2.99 0.74
CA ASN A 165 2.34 -2.95 0.76
C ASN A 165 1.86 -1.80 -0.13
N ILE A 166 1.04 -2.10 -1.13
CA ILE A 166 0.41 -1.12 -2.01
C ILE A 166 -1.10 -1.19 -1.83
N SER A 167 -1.63 -0.36 -0.94
CA SER A 167 -3.07 -0.35 -0.62
C SER A 167 -3.87 0.48 -1.63
N LEU A 168 -3.55 0.35 -2.91
CA LEU A 168 -4.07 1.13 -4.03
C LEU A 168 -4.43 0.21 -5.19
N SER A 169 -5.38 0.62 -6.01
CA SER A 169 -5.74 -0.06 -7.25
C SER A 169 -6.13 0.94 -8.34
N GLY A 170 -5.88 0.59 -9.59
CA GLY A 170 -6.39 1.28 -10.78
C GLY A 170 -6.51 0.34 -11.97
N ASP A 171 -7.28 0.72 -12.98
CA ASP A 171 -7.56 -0.15 -14.13
C ASP A 171 -6.44 -0.15 -15.19
N GLY A 172 -5.51 0.80 -15.11
CA GLY A 172 -4.49 1.02 -16.11
C GLY A 172 -3.22 0.20 -15.90
N TYR A 173 -2.82 -0.58 -16.91
CA TYR A 173 -1.49 -1.19 -16.95
C TYR A 173 -0.45 -0.12 -17.27
N SER A 174 0.43 0.18 -16.31
CA SER A 174 1.63 1.00 -16.52
C SER A 174 2.87 0.10 -16.69
N PRO A 175 3.53 0.09 -17.87
CA PRO A 175 4.79 -0.61 -18.04
C PRO A 175 5.88 -0.10 -17.08
N TYR A 176 5.96 1.21 -16.84
CA TYR A 176 6.94 1.79 -15.91
C TYR A 176 6.77 1.26 -14.47
N LEU A 177 5.53 1.22 -13.96
CA LEU A 177 5.26 0.64 -12.65
C LEU A 177 5.54 -0.86 -12.64
N ASN A 178 5.22 -1.58 -13.72
CA ASN A 178 5.57 -2.99 -13.83
C ASN A 178 7.09 -3.19 -13.73
N ASP A 179 7.90 -2.38 -14.41
CA ASP A 179 9.37 -2.51 -14.37
C ASP A 179 9.92 -2.27 -12.96
N ALA A 180 9.42 -1.26 -12.25
CA ALA A 180 9.77 -1.02 -10.84
C ALA A 180 9.41 -2.23 -9.95
N ILE A 181 8.21 -2.78 -10.14
CA ILE A 181 7.73 -3.99 -9.44
C ILE A 181 8.61 -5.20 -9.76
N GLN A 182 8.91 -5.46 -11.03
CA GLN A 182 9.75 -6.59 -11.42
C GLN A 182 11.17 -6.44 -10.85
N GLY A 183 11.72 -5.21 -10.81
CA GLY A 183 13.02 -4.94 -10.19
C GLY A 183 13.04 -5.21 -8.69
N ALA A 184 11.96 -4.87 -7.97
CA ALA A 184 11.81 -5.19 -6.55
C ALA A 184 11.64 -6.70 -6.31
N LEU A 185 10.79 -7.38 -7.09
CA LEU A 185 10.61 -8.82 -7.02
C LEU A 185 11.92 -9.58 -7.30
N ALA A 186 12.69 -9.14 -8.30
CA ALA A 186 13.99 -9.73 -8.64
C ALA A 186 15.02 -9.59 -7.51
N ASN A 187 14.90 -8.56 -6.68
CA ASN A 187 15.72 -8.36 -5.48
C ASN A 187 15.16 -9.09 -4.24
N GLY A 188 14.19 -9.98 -4.42
CA GLY A 188 13.63 -10.81 -3.35
C GLY A 188 12.60 -10.10 -2.46
N ARG A 189 12.06 -8.95 -2.89
CA ARG A 189 11.03 -8.23 -2.13
C ARG A 189 9.70 -8.94 -2.30
N THR A 190 8.90 -8.99 -1.23
CA THR A 190 7.49 -9.37 -1.33
C THR A 190 6.66 -8.13 -1.61
N ILE A 191 5.76 -8.20 -2.58
CA ILE A 191 4.85 -7.10 -2.91
C ILE A 191 3.41 -7.61 -2.81
N ALA A 192 2.60 -6.95 -1.98
CA ALA A 192 1.17 -7.21 -1.88
C ALA A 192 0.40 -5.96 -2.31
N ALA A 193 -0.65 -6.14 -3.10
CA ALA A 193 -1.46 -5.05 -3.60
C ALA A 193 -2.96 -5.34 -3.53
N ALA A 194 -3.75 -4.28 -3.29
CA ALA A 194 -5.19 -4.36 -3.18
C ALA A 194 -5.84 -4.75 -4.52
N ALA A 195 -6.77 -5.71 -4.49
CA ALA A 195 -7.51 -6.14 -5.68
C ALA A 195 -8.51 -5.08 -6.20
N GLY A 196 -8.88 -4.10 -5.36
CA GLY A 196 -9.85 -3.06 -5.67
C GLY A 196 -11.22 -3.30 -5.03
N ASN A 197 -12.01 -2.23 -4.91
CA ASN A 197 -13.30 -2.24 -4.21
C ASN A 197 -14.51 -2.13 -5.15
N GLU A 198 -14.33 -2.62 -6.39
CA GLU A 198 -15.41 -2.78 -7.35
C GLU A 198 -15.46 -4.27 -7.78
N PRO A 199 -16.59 -4.98 -7.57
CA PRO A 199 -16.68 -6.43 -7.77
C PRO A 199 -16.86 -6.81 -9.25
N THR A 200 -15.99 -6.30 -10.13
CA THR A 200 -16.12 -6.41 -11.60
C THR A 200 -15.54 -7.71 -12.17
N GLY A 201 -14.65 -8.39 -11.44
CA GLY A 201 -13.89 -9.51 -11.98
C GLY A 201 -12.74 -9.08 -12.90
N GLN A 202 -12.63 -7.79 -13.21
CA GLN A 202 -11.60 -7.25 -14.09
C GLN A 202 -10.27 -7.10 -13.33
N THR A 203 -9.18 -7.37 -14.04
CA THR A 203 -7.84 -7.22 -13.48
C THR A 203 -7.53 -5.75 -13.24
N THR A 204 -7.12 -5.42 -12.02
CA THR A 204 -6.65 -4.10 -11.61
C THR A 204 -5.15 -4.16 -11.31
N TYR A 205 -4.47 -3.02 -11.34
CA TYR A 205 -3.05 -2.89 -11.09
C TYR A 205 -2.81 -2.02 -9.85
N PRO A 206 -1.81 -2.36 -9.00
CA PRO A 206 -0.73 -3.30 -9.27
C PRO A 206 -0.99 -4.78 -8.96
N ALA A 207 -2.13 -5.15 -8.38
CA ALA A 207 -2.45 -6.54 -8.03
C ALA A 207 -2.33 -7.54 -9.21
N GLY A 208 -2.65 -7.08 -10.42
CA GLY A 208 -2.56 -7.87 -11.65
C GLY A 208 -1.18 -8.05 -12.25
N TYR A 209 -0.14 -7.40 -11.71
CA TYR A 209 1.22 -7.61 -12.22
C TYR A 209 1.76 -8.98 -11.80
N LYS A 210 2.46 -9.64 -12.73
CA LYS A 210 3.03 -10.97 -12.47
C LYS A 210 3.96 -10.92 -11.26
N GLY A 211 3.71 -11.80 -10.29
CA GLY A 211 4.51 -11.97 -9.09
C GLY A 211 4.12 -11.05 -7.92
N VAL A 212 3.23 -10.07 -8.15
CA VAL A 212 2.56 -9.35 -7.05
C VAL A 212 1.52 -10.28 -6.44
N VAL A 213 1.41 -10.26 -5.11
CA VAL A 213 0.32 -10.95 -4.40
C VAL A 213 -0.93 -10.06 -4.46
N GLY A 214 -1.91 -10.42 -5.29
CA GLY A 214 -3.20 -9.73 -5.33
C GLY A 214 -4.05 -10.12 -4.13
N VAL A 215 -4.49 -9.13 -3.34
CA VAL A 215 -5.22 -9.38 -2.08
C VAL A 215 -6.66 -8.86 -2.16
N THR A 216 -7.63 -9.76 -2.05
CA THR A 216 -9.06 -9.43 -1.92
C THR A 216 -9.50 -9.44 -0.45
N ALA A 217 -10.72 -8.98 -0.17
CA ALA A 217 -11.26 -8.80 1.16
C ALA A 217 -12.37 -9.81 1.49
N LEU A 218 -12.33 -10.36 2.70
CA LEU A 218 -13.36 -11.22 3.25
C LEU A 218 -14.26 -10.47 4.22
N GLU A 219 -15.56 -10.74 4.14
CA GLU A 219 -16.57 -10.41 5.13
C GLU A 219 -17.24 -11.72 5.59
N ARG A 220 -17.18 -12.03 6.89
CA ARG A 220 -17.78 -13.24 7.48
C ARG A 220 -17.34 -14.56 6.79
N GLY A 221 -16.09 -14.61 6.34
CA GLY A 221 -15.50 -15.78 5.68
C GLY A 221 -15.89 -15.97 4.21
N GLN A 222 -16.60 -15.02 3.61
CA GLN A 222 -16.88 -14.97 2.17
C GLN A 222 -16.25 -13.73 1.57
N ILE A 223 -16.10 -13.68 0.25
CA ILE A 223 -15.68 -12.45 -0.45
C ILE A 223 -16.66 -11.33 -0.09
N ALA A 224 -16.11 -10.20 0.36
CA ALA A 224 -16.93 -9.05 0.73
C ALA A 224 -17.68 -8.53 -0.52
N PRO A 225 -18.93 -8.05 -0.40
CA PRO A 225 -19.74 -7.66 -1.56
C PRO A 225 -19.13 -6.56 -2.43
N TYR A 226 -18.25 -5.73 -1.85
CA TYR A 226 -17.52 -4.68 -2.56
C TYR A 226 -16.19 -5.17 -3.16
N ALA A 227 -15.64 -6.29 -2.72
CA ALA A 227 -14.27 -6.65 -3.04
C ALA A 227 -14.18 -7.19 -4.48
N ASN A 228 -13.20 -6.70 -5.23
CA ASN A 228 -12.90 -7.27 -6.54
C ASN A 228 -12.30 -8.68 -6.39
N TYR A 229 -12.44 -9.47 -7.43
CA TYR A 229 -12.07 -10.87 -7.48
C TYR A 229 -11.57 -11.22 -8.88
N GLY A 230 -11.02 -12.42 -9.05
CA GLY A 230 -10.59 -12.92 -10.35
C GLY A 230 -9.27 -13.67 -10.27
N ASN A 231 -8.78 -14.12 -11.43
CA ASN A 231 -7.57 -14.96 -11.53
C ASN A 231 -6.27 -14.26 -11.06
N PHE A 232 -6.30 -12.94 -10.89
CA PHE A 232 -5.18 -12.13 -10.40
C PHE A 232 -5.14 -12.01 -8.87
N VAL A 233 -6.11 -12.59 -8.16
CA VAL A 233 -6.14 -12.63 -6.70
C VAL A 233 -5.47 -13.92 -6.21
N ASP A 234 -4.53 -13.76 -5.29
CA ASP A 234 -3.76 -14.85 -4.68
C ASP A 234 -4.12 -15.09 -3.20
N ALA A 235 -4.61 -14.06 -2.52
CA ALA A 235 -4.87 -14.10 -1.08
C ALA A 235 -6.15 -13.37 -0.70
N ALA A 236 -6.75 -13.79 0.42
CA ALA A 236 -7.88 -13.10 1.03
C ALA A 236 -7.74 -13.10 2.55
N THR A 237 -7.87 -11.94 3.17
CA THR A 237 -7.91 -11.77 4.63
C THR A 237 -9.11 -10.89 5.01
N ALA A 238 -9.26 -10.55 6.29
CA ALA A 238 -10.39 -9.74 6.75
C ALA A 238 -10.40 -8.36 6.08
N GLY A 239 -11.53 -7.98 5.47
CA GLY A 239 -11.72 -6.68 4.82
C GLY A 239 -12.18 -5.56 5.75
N THR A 240 -12.22 -5.79 7.07
CA THR A 240 -12.67 -4.81 8.06
C THR A 240 -11.60 -4.59 9.11
N GLY A 241 -11.33 -3.32 9.41
CA GLY A 241 -10.35 -2.88 10.39
C GLY A 241 -10.97 -1.92 11.39
N LEU A 242 -10.49 -2.00 12.63
CA LEU A 242 -10.79 -1.03 13.67
C LEU A 242 -9.50 -0.31 14.03
N PHE A 243 -9.57 1.01 14.12
CA PHE A 243 -8.44 1.81 14.56
C PHE A 243 -8.92 2.99 15.38
N TYR A 244 -8.02 3.54 16.18
CA TYR A 244 -8.29 4.69 17.02
C TYR A 244 -7.58 5.91 16.42
N PHE A 245 -8.22 7.06 16.47
CA PHE A 245 -7.73 8.31 15.90
C PHE A 245 -8.48 9.47 16.57
N ASP A 246 -7.78 10.54 16.96
CA ASP A 246 -8.37 11.74 17.58
C ASP A 246 -9.45 11.41 18.64
N ASP A 247 -9.01 10.69 19.67
CA ASP A 247 -9.82 10.22 20.80
C ASP A 247 -11.05 9.35 20.46
N SER A 248 -11.17 8.88 19.21
CA SER A 248 -12.34 8.19 18.70
C SER A 248 -12.00 6.87 17.99
N TRP A 249 -12.93 5.91 18.05
CA TRP A 249 -12.84 4.68 17.27
C TRP A 249 -13.40 4.86 15.87
N TYR A 250 -12.68 4.33 14.90
CA TYR A 250 -13.07 4.29 13.50
C TYR A 250 -13.13 2.85 13.01
N LEU A 251 -14.11 2.59 12.15
CA LEU A 251 -14.23 1.37 11.37
C LEU A 251 -13.90 1.69 9.92
N THR A 252 -13.03 0.88 9.32
CA THR A 252 -12.69 0.97 7.90
C THR A 252 -12.96 -0.37 7.21
N THR A 253 -13.34 -0.30 5.94
CA THR A 253 -13.55 -1.48 5.08
C THR A 253 -12.88 -1.30 3.73
N GLY A 254 -12.26 -2.36 3.23
CA GLY A 254 -11.68 -2.36 1.90
C GLY A 254 -10.69 -3.49 1.66
N THR A 255 -10.38 -3.76 0.39
CA THR A 255 -9.26 -4.65 0.01
C THR A 255 -7.92 -4.12 0.51
N SER A 256 -7.76 -2.80 0.68
CA SER A 256 -6.65 -2.15 1.36
C SER A 256 -6.40 -2.69 2.78
N VAL A 257 -7.46 -2.87 3.59
CA VAL A 257 -7.36 -3.44 4.95
C VAL A 257 -6.82 -4.88 4.88
N SER A 258 -7.36 -5.66 3.95
CA SER A 258 -6.91 -7.04 3.76
C SER A 258 -5.45 -7.11 3.31
N THR A 259 -5.03 -6.17 2.45
CA THR A 259 -3.66 -6.06 1.94
C THR A 259 -2.68 -5.77 3.06
N ILE A 260 -2.98 -4.80 3.93
CA ILE A 260 -2.10 -4.50 5.05
C ILE A 260 -2.03 -5.64 6.07
N TYR A 261 -3.13 -6.35 6.34
CA TYR A 261 -3.11 -7.54 7.18
C TYR A 261 -2.23 -8.64 6.59
N PHE A 262 -2.34 -8.91 5.28
CA PHE A 262 -1.47 -9.86 4.61
C PHE A 262 0.01 -9.44 4.72
N SER A 263 0.35 -8.20 4.39
CA SER A 263 1.72 -7.67 4.49
C SER A 263 2.29 -7.77 5.91
N THR A 264 1.46 -7.47 6.91
CA THR A 264 1.81 -7.56 8.33
C THR A 264 2.05 -9.00 8.77
N LEU A 265 1.22 -9.94 8.30
CA LEU A 265 1.41 -11.37 8.53
C LEU A 265 2.73 -11.89 7.94
N VAL A 266 3.12 -11.40 6.76
CA VAL A 266 4.42 -11.75 6.15
C VAL A 266 5.56 -11.26 7.03
N ALA A 267 5.55 -9.98 7.43
CA ALA A 267 6.60 -9.42 8.29
C ALA A 267 6.67 -10.10 9.66
N ALA A 268 5.53 -10.43 10.27
CA ALA A 268 5.48 -11.16 11.53
C ALA A 268 6.03 -12.60 11.39
N GLU A 269 5.76 -13.29 10.29
CA GLU A 269 6.33 -14.62 10.00
C GLU A 269 7.84 -14.53 9.78
N MET A 270 8.35 -13.49 9.09
CA MET A 270 9.80 -13.25 8.95
C MET A 270 10.46 -13.08 10.32
N ALA A 271 9.95 -12.15 11.13
CA ALA A 271 10.43 -11.90 12.48
C ALA A 271 10.42 -13.16 13.37
N ALA A 272 9.33 -13.94 13.33
CA ALA A 272 9.18 -15.11 14.19
C ALA A 272 10.07 -16.30 13.78
N THR A 273 10.50 -16.37 12.51
CA THR A 273 11.14 -17.57 11.96
C THR A 273 12.53 -17.36 11.35
N GLY A 274 12.94 -16.10 11.12
CA GLY A 274 14.17 -15.77 10.39
C GLY A 274 14.13 -16.12 8.90
N LYS A 275 12.95 -16.44 8.36
CA LYS A 275 12.76 -16.73 6.93
C LYS A 275 12.94 -15.48 6.08
N SER A 276 13.34 -15.68 4.82
CA SER A 276 13.28 -14.63 3.80
C SER A 276 11.83 -14.19 3.53
N ALA A 277 11.66 -12.99 2.94
CA ALA A 277 10.34 -12.47 2.57
C ALA A 277 9.55 -13.45 1.69
N ALA A 278 10.20 -14.06 0.68
CA ALA A 278 9.56 -15.03 -0.21
C ALA A 278 9.10 -16.32 0.51
N GLU A 279 9.88 -16.82 1.47
CA GLU A 279 9.53 -18.01 2.26
C GLU A 279 8.41 -17.71 3.27
N ALA A 280 8.43 -16.52 3.87
CA ALA A 280 7.37 -16.04 4.74
C ALA A 280 6.07 -15.82 3.96
N GLN A 281 6.11 -15.15 2.81
CA GLN A 281 4.99 -14.99 1.88
C GLN A 281 4.38 -16.35 1.52
N SER A 282 5.22 -17.33 1.14
CA SER A 282 4.76 -18.68 0.82
C SER A 282 4.09 -19.37 2.01
N SER A 283 4.56 -19.11 3.23
CA SER A 283 3.98 -19.67 4.46
C SER A 283 2.61 -19.04 4.78
N VAL A 284 2.48 -17.72 4.58
CA VAL A 284 1.22 -16.99 4.77
C VAL A 284 0.20 -17.38 3.69
N LEU A 285 0.60 -17.52 2.43
CA LEU A 285 -0.27 -17.98 1.33
C LEU A 285 -0.82 -19.39 1.53
N LYS A 286 -0.13 -20.28 2.26
CA LYS A 286 -0.69 -21.59 2.61
C LYS A 286 -1.90 -21.49 3.55
N LYS A 287 -2.02 -20.41 4.31
CA LYS A 287 -3.10 -20.18 5.29
C LYS A 287 -4.19 -19.26 4.74
N PHE A 288 -3.79 -18.23 3.99
CA PHE A 288 -4.68 -17.16 3.49
C PHE A 288 -4.79 -17.12 1.97
N GLY A 289 -4.23 -18.13 1.29
CA GLY A 289 -4.33 -18.27 -0.14
C GLY A 289 -5.77 -18.40 -0.58
N TYR A 290 -6.13 -17.64 -1.59
CA TYR A 290 -7.45 -17.64 -2.19
C TYR A 290 -7.30 -17.86 -3.68
N LYS A 291 -8.06 -18.80 -4.22
CA LYS A 291 -8.27 -18.95 -5.65
C LYS A 291 -9.78 -19.01 -5.88
N PRO A 292 -10.35 -18.09 -6.66
CA PRO A 292 -11.77 -18.11 -6.98
C PRO A 292 -12.18 -19.37 -7.76
#